data_AF-A0A811NY54-F1
#
_entry.id   AF-A0A811NY54-F1
#
_cell.length_a   1.000
_cell.length_b   1.000
_cell.length_c   1.000
_cell.angle_alpha   90.00
_cell.angle_beta   90.00
_cell.angle_gamma   90.00
#
_symmetry.space_group_name_H-M   'P 1'
#
loop_
_entity.id
_entity.type
_entity.pdbx_description
1 polymer ?
#
loop_
_entity_poly.entity_id
_entity_poly.type
_entity_poly.pdbx_seq_one_letter_code
_entity_poly.pdbx_strand_id
1 'polypeptide(L)'
;MNVYMICMIVFQVGEASEQDGYTSASFHPHGLLLGTGMTTAVVKIWDMKTQSHVANLKGHVGPVTAMSFSENGYLLATAARDGVRLWDVRKLTNMRTISPYDSGTPTNAVEFDSSGSYLGIGGSDARVYQADKAEWNIIRTLPDLSGTGKVTSLKFGADANYIVVGSMVYNLRIFGLPGDEQMDV
;
A
#
# COMPACT_ATOMS: atom_id res chain seq x y z
N MET A 1 28.09 0.33 -29.10
CA MET A 1 27.72 0.09 -27.69
C MET A 1 26.91 1.29 -27.23
N ASN A 2 25.58 1.25 -27.39
CA ASN A 2 24.71 2.36 -27.02
C ASN A 2 24.47 2.30 -25.53
N VAL A 3 25.10 3.23 -24.81
CA VAL A 3 24.81 3.46 -23.39
C VAL A 3 23.46 4.17 -23.37
N TYR A 4 22.42 3.48 -22.94
CA TYR A 4 21.13 4.11 -22.65
C TYR A 4 21.36 5.12 -21.53
N MET A 5 21.46 6.39 -21.90
CA MET A 5 21.43 7.49 -20.96
C MET A 5 20.04 7.45 -20.31
N ILE A 6 19.97 6.89 -19.10
CA ILE A 6 18.79 7.00 -18.25
C ILE A 6 18.66 8.49 -17.94
N CYS A 7 17.86 9.19 -18.74
CA CYS A 7 17.49 10.56 -18.47
C CYS A 7 16.56 10.53 -17.24
N MET A 8 17.14 10.63 -16.04
CA MET A 8 16.38 10.93 -14.83
C MET A 8 15.90 12.38 -14.93
N ILE A 9 14.76 12.59 -15.59
CA ILE A 9 14.08 13.89 -15.55
C ILE A 9 13.56 14.07 -14.11
N VAL A 10 14.15 15.01 -13.38
CA VAL A 10 13.63 15.46 -12.09
C VAL A 10 12.43 16.35 -12.39
N PHE A 11 11.22 15.80 -12.24
CA PHE A 11 9.98 16.57 -12.35
C PHE A 11 9.50 16.92 -10.94
N GLN A 12 9.63 18.19 -10.54
CA GLN A 12 9.08 18.68 -9.27
C GLN A 12 7.58 18.92 -9.44
N VAL A 13 6.80 18.21 -8.65
CA VAL A 13 5.33 18.24 -8.76
C VAL A 13 4.73 19.03 -7.60
N GLY A 14 4.76 20.37 -7.74
CA GLY A 14 4.11 21.32 -6.84
C GLY A 14 5.05 22.15 -5.97
N GLU A 15 4.58 23.33 -5.58
CA GLU A 15 5.13 24.11 -4.47
C GLU A 15 4.64 23.47 -3.16
N ALA A 16 5.57 22.98 -2.35
CA ALA A 16 5.24 22.60 -0.98
C ALA A 16 4.85 23.88 -0.23
N SER A 17 3.58 24.03 0.12
CA SER A 17 3.22 24.95 1.20
C SER A 17 3.84 24.37 2.49
N GLU A 18 4.19 25.22 3.47
CA GLU A 18 4.90 24.78 4.69
C GLU A 18 4.14 23.71 5.53
N GLN A 19 2.90 23.34 5.16
CA GLN A 19 2.09 22.30 5.83
C GLN A 19 1.64 21.13 4.93
N ASP A 20 1.92 21.15 3.62
CA ASP A 20 1.50 20.11 2.69
C ASP A 20 2.70 19.27 2.21
N GLY A 21 2.87 18.08 2.79
CA GLY A 21 3.92 17.14 2.43
C GLY A 21 3.41 15.92 1.67
N TYR A 22 4.25 15.35 0.82
CA TYR A 22 4.03 14.02 0.25
C TYR A 22 4.62 12.95 1.15
N THR A 23 3.85 11.93 1.47
CA THR A 23 4.19 10.91 2.48
C THR A 23 4.40 9.51 1.90
N SER A 24 3.81 9.25 0.72
CA SER A 24 3.92 7.96 0.05
C SER A 24 3.73 8.12 -1.46
N ALA A 25 4.27 7.19 -2.25
CA ALA A 25 4.12 7.16 -3.70
C ALA A 25 4.13 5.72 -4.19
N SER A 26 3.42 5.46 -5.29
CA SER A 26 3.41 4.15 -5.94
C SER A 26 3.13 4.31 -7.44
N PHE A 27 3.89 3.61 -8.26
CA PHE A 27 3.64 3.55 -9.70
C PHE A 27 2.57 2.51 -10.00
N HIS A 28 1.71 2.84 -10.94
CA HIS A 28 0.88 1.85 -11.61
C HIS A 28 1.78 0.83 -12.34
N PRO A 29 1.43 -0.48 -12.40
CA PRO A 29 2.27 -1.53 -12.99
C PRO A 29 2.73 -1.25 -14.43
N HIS A 30 1.86 -0.65 -15.25
CA HIS A 30 2.20 -0.21 -16.61
C HIS A 30 2.95 1.14 -16.70
N GLY A 31 3.29 1.79 -15.58
CA GLY A 31 4.07 3.03 -15.53
C GLY A 31 3.37 4.31 -16.00
N LEU A 32 2.11 4.22 -16.44
CA LEU A 32 1.37 5.36 -17.00
C LEU A 32 0.78 6.29 -15.95
N LEU A 33 0.52 5.78 -14.75
CA LEU A 33 -0.03 6.55 -13.64
C LEU A 33 0.90 6.49 -12.43
N LEU A 34 0.94 7.58 -11.68
CA LEU A 34 1.58 7.67 -10.37
C LEU A 34 0.53 8.08 -9.33
N GLY A 35 0.46 7.33 -8.24
CA GLY A 35 -0.26 7.73 -7.04
C GLY A 35 0.69 8.40 -6.06
N THR A 36 0.27 9.48 -5.42
CA THR A 36 1.03 10.13 -4.32
C THR A 36 0.10 10.49 -3.17
N GLY A 37 0.50 10.17 -1.95
CA GLY A 37 -0.27 10.41 -0.73
C GLY A 37 0.24 11.64 -0.02
N MET A 38 -0.65 12.37 0.63
CA MET A 38 -0.32 13.63 1.30
C MET A 38 -0.56 13.58 2.82
N THR A 39 0.13 14.48 3.54
CA THR A 39 -0.12 14.78 4.95
C THR A 39 -1.57 15.25 5.19
N THR A 40 -2.19 15.86 4.19
CA THR A 40 -3.57 16.39 4.23
C THR A 40 -4.67 15.38 3.92
N ALA A 41 -4.38 14.08 4.01
CA ALA A 41 -5.34 12.99 3.75
C ALA A 41 -5.87 12.91 2.30
N VAL A 42 -5.16 13.53 1.36
CA VAL A 42 -5.48 13.48 -0.07
C VAL A 42 -4.52 12.53 -0.77
N VAL A 43 -5.06 11.73 -1.69
CA VAL A 43 -4.27 10.97 -2.67
C VAL A 43 -4.40 11.68 -4.01
N LYS A 44 -3.27 12.04 -4.61
CA LYS A 44 -3.22 12.62 -5.96
C LYS A 44 -2.84 11.55 -6.97
N ILE A 45 -3.46 11.61 -8.14
CA ILE A 45 -3.14 10.78 -9.30
C ILE A 45 -2.54 11.66 -10.39
N TRP A 46 -1.44 11.18 -10.99
CA TRP A 46 -0.70 11.86 -12.04
C TRP A 46 -0.62 10.97 -13.27
N ASP A 47 -0.73 11.59 -14.45
CA ASP A 47 -0.42 10.96 -15.72
C ASP A 47 1.05 11.19 -16.02
N MET A 48 1.81 10.10 -16.17
CA MET A 48 3.25 10.15 -16.38
C MET A 48 3.63 10.43 -17.84
N LYS A 49 2.71 10.20 -18.79
CA LYS A 49 2.92 10.51 -20.21
C LYS A 49 2.76 12.00 -20.46
N THR A 50 1.74 12.63 -19.88
CA THR A 50 1.48 14.08 -20.00
C THR A 50 2.13 14.89 -18.89
N GLN A 51 2.66 14.24 -17.85
CA GLN A 51 3.25 14.86 -16.68
C GLN A 51 2.29 15.82 -15.97
N SER A 52 1.00 15.46 -15.92
CA SER A 52 -0.06 16.33 -15.41
C SER A 52 -0.86 15.69 -14.29
N HIS A 53 -1.40 16.55 -13.41
CA HIS A 53 -2.39 16.13 -12.41
C HIS A 53 -3.67 15.65 -13.08
N VAL A 54 -4.20 14.52 -12.61
CA VAL A 54 -5.43 13.90 -13.16
C VAL A 54 -6.57 13.99 -12.16
N ALA A 55 -6.33 13.66 -10.89
CA ALA A 55 -7.39 13.61 -9.89
C ALA A 55 -6.91 13.74 -8.44
N ASN A 56 -7.84 14.17 -7.58
CA ASN A 56 -7.70 14.17 -6.13
C ASN A 56 -8.71 13.19 -5.54
N LEU A 57 -8.23 12.11 -4.94
CA LEU A 57 -9.04 11.15 -4.20
C LEU A 57 -9.08 11.58 -2.74
N LYS A 58 -10.27 11.99 -2.29
CA LYS A 58 -10.52 12.52 -0.94
C LYS A 58 -11.34 11.53 -0.12
N GLY A 59 -11.18 11.60 1.20
CA GLY A 59 -12.02 10.87 2.16
C GLY A 59 -11.26 10.25 3.31
N HIS A 60 -9.94 10.06 3.18
CA HIS A 60 -9.12 9.60 4.30
C HIS A 60 -9.18 10.56 5.48
N VAL A 61 -8.92 10.02 6.67
CA VAL A 61 -8.71 10.82 7.88
C VAL A 61 -7.25 10.70 8.26
N GLY A 62 -6.54 11.84 8.28
CA GLY A 62 -5.11 11.90 8.57
C GLY A 62 -4.20 11.53 7.39
N PRO A 63 -2.86 11.59 7.60
CA PRO A 63 -1.87 11.40 6.54
C PRO A 63 -2.00 10.04 5.84
N VAL A 64 -1.77 10.03 4.53
CA VAL A 64 -1.70 8.78 3.74
C VAL A 64 -0.33 8.14 3.94
N THR A 65 -0.25 7.12 4.78
CA THR A 65 1.00 6.53 5.25
C THR A 65 1.65 5.58 4.24
N ALA A 66 0.84 4.85 3.48
CA ALA A 66 1.31 3.90 2.49
C ALA A 66 0.31 3.73 1.34
N MET A 67 0.80 3.20 0.22
CA MET A 67 -0.02 2.88 -0.93
C MET A 67 0.58 1.78 -1.80
N SER A 68 -0.28 1.08 -2.53
CA SER A 68 0.10 0.01 -3.43
C SER A 68 -0.95 -0.15 -4.53
N PHE A 69 -0.51 -0.12 -5.79
CA PHE A 69 -1.32 -0.57 -6.90
C PHE A 69 -1.39 -2.09 -6.92
N SER A 70 -2.56 -2.63 -7.28
CA SER A 70 -2.69 -4.04 -7.63
C SER A 70 -1.97 -4.32 -8.96
N GLU A 71 -1.41 -5.51 -9.14
CA GLU A 71 -0.64 -5.85 -10.35
C GLU A 71 -1.47 -5.74 -11.65
N ASN A 72 -2.77 -6.02 -11.59
CA ASN A 72 -3.68 -5.82 -12.73
C ASN A 72 -3.98 -4.34 -13.05
N GLY A 73 -3.53 -3.40 -12.21
CA GLY A 73 -3.69 -1.96 -12.38
C GLY A 73 -5.09 -1.39 -12.07
N TYR A 74 -6.07 -2.23 -11.73
CA TYR A 74 -7.45 -1.77 -11.56
C TYR A 74 -7.73 -1.13 -10.20
N LEU A 75 -6.95 -1.50 -9.18
CA LEU A 75 -7.10 -1.01 -7.82
C LEU A 75 -5.86 -0.28 -7.34
N LEU A 76 -6.09 0.77 -6.57
CA LEU A 76 -5.09 1.40 -5.72
C LEU A 76 -5.55 1.24 -4.27
N ALA A 77 -4.72 0.62 -3.43
CA ALA A 77 -4.91 0.59 -1.99
C ALA A 77 -4.12 1.72 -1.35
N THR A 78 -4.72 2.45 -0.42
CA THR A 78 -4.06 3.51 0.35
C THR A 78 -4.40 3.39 1.82
N ALA A 79 -3.40 3.51 2.68
CA ALA A 79 -3.51 3.41 4.13
C ALA A 79 -3.45 4.79 4.79
N ALA A 80 -4.24 4.99 5.83
CA ALA A 80 -4.21 6.15 6.71
C ALA A 80 -4.73 5.79 8.12
N ARG A 81 -5.08 6.81 8.93
CA ARG A 81 -5.60 6.59 10.28
C ARG A 81 -6.97 5.90 10.30
N ASP A 82 -7.82 6.14 9.29
CA ASP A 82 -9.16 5.53 9.17
C ASP A 82 -9.14 4.08 8.65
N GLY A 83 -7.98 3.56 8.27
CA GLY A 83 -7.82 2.23 7.69
C GLY A 83 -7.28 2.29 6.28
N VAL A 84 -7.75 1.37 5.43
CA VAL A 84 -7.39 1.27 4.03
C VAL A 84 -8.57 1.65 3.14
N ARG A 85 -8.32 2.47 2.13
CA ARG A 85 -9.27 2.73 1.05
C ARG A 85 -8.79 2.06 -0.22
N LEU A 86 -9.73 1.43 -0.92
CA LEU A 86 -9.53 0.84 -2.24
C LEU A 86 -10.21 1.74 -3.27
N TRP A 87 -9.43 2.19 -4.24
CA TRP A 87 -9.88 3.08 -5.30
C TRP A 87 -9.94 2.31 -6.63
N ASP A 88 -11.05 2.43 -7.36
CA ASP A 88 -11.09 2.02 -8.77
C ASP A 88 -10.29 3.04 -9.57
N VAL A 89 -9.19 2.61 -10.17
CA VAL A 89 -8.26 3.48 -10.90
C VAL A 89 -8.89 4.04 -12.18
N ARG A 90 -9.82 3.30 -12.80
CA ARG A 90 -10.49 3.75 -14.04
C ARG A 90 -11.58 4.77 -13.76
N LYS A 91 -12.30 4.59 -12.65
CA LYS A 91 -13.39 5.49 -12.24
C LYS A 91 -12.93 6.62 -11.32
N LEU A 92 -11.76 6.48 -10.72
CA LEU A 92 -11.20 7.41 -9.73
C LEU A 92 -12.14 7.63 -8.54
N THR A 93 -12.80 6.55 -8.12
CA THR A 93 -13.79 6.55 -7.03
C THR A 93 -13.42 5.55 -5.95
N ASN A 94 -13.79 5.83 -4.70
CA ASN A 94 -13.67 4.86 -3.62
C ASN A 94 -14.60 3.67 -3.88
N MET A 95 -14.02 2.49 -4.04
CA MET A 95 -14.76 1.23 -4.19
C MET A 95 -15.13 0.64 -2.83
N ARG A 96 -14.19 0.70 -1.89
CA ARG A 96 -14.35 0.10 -0.57
C ARG A 96 -13.43 0.77 0.44
N THR A 97 -13.84 0.70 1.71
CA THR A 97 -13.04 1.06 2.88
C THR A 97 -12.96 -0.17 3.77
N ILE A 98 -11.75 -0.49 4.21
CA ILE A 98 -11.45 -1.58 5.14
C ILE A 98 -10.88 -0.92 6.40
N SER A 99 -11.52 -1.15 7.55
CA SER A 99 -11.03 -0.68 8.84
C SER A 99 -10.61 -1.88 9.68
N PRO A 100 -9.35 -2.35 9.53
CA PRO A 100 -8.89 -3.55 10.24
C PRO A 100 -8.82 -3.36 11.75
N TYR A 101 -8.58 -2.13 12.17
CA TYR A 101 -8.29 -1.79 13.57
C TYR A 101 -9.33 -0.83 14.15
N ASP A 102 -9.27 -0.67 15.47
CA ASP A 102 -10.03 0.37 16.15
C ASP A 102 -9.55 1.78 15.75
N SER A 103 -10.34 2.80 16.09
CA SER A 103 -10.05 4.20 15.74
C SER A 103 -8.76 4.75 16.36
N GLY A 104 -8.18 4.05 17.35
CA GLY A 104 -6.94 4.42 18.03
C GLY A 104 -5.69 3.93 17.30
N THR A 105 -5.84 2.93 16.43
CA THR A 105 -4.72 2.23 15.81
C THR A 105 -4.59 2.63 14.33
N PRO A 106 -3.58 3.43 13.96
CA PRO A 106 -3.40 3.82 12.56
C PRO A 106 -2.95 2.64 11.72
N THR A 107 -3.38 2.63 10.46
CA THR A 107 -2.80 1.74 9.45
C THR A 107 -1.59 2.44 8.82
N ASN A 108 -0.44 1.78 8.86
CA ASN A 108 0.83 2.37 8.43
C ASN A 108 1.36 1.73 7.15
N ALA A 109 0.98 0.49 6.86
CA ALA A 109 1.45 -0.25 5.71
C ALA A 109 0.27 -0.91 4.98
N VAL A 110 0.36 -0.92 3.66
CA VAL A 110 -0.56 -1.65 2.79
C VAL A 110 0.18 -2.09 1.54
N GLU A 111 -0.08 -3.31 1.08
CA GLU A 111 0.58 -3.85 -0.10
C GLU A 111 -0.23 -4.96 -0.76
N PHE A 112 -0.38 -4.90 -2.07
CA PHE A 112 -0.82 -6.03 -2.88
C PHE A 112 0.35 -6.98 -3.15
N ASP A 113 0.06 -8.27 -3.20
CA ASP A 113 1.01 -9.24 -3.72
C ASP A 113 1.13 -9.13 -5.25
N SER A 114 2.16 -9.76 -5.81
CA SER A 114 2.44 -9.79 -7.26
C SER A 114 1.34 -10.45 -8.09
N SER A 115 0.52 -11.33 -7.52
CA SER A 115 -0.63 -11.90 -8.23
C SER A 115 -1.88 -11.02 -8.15
N GLY A 116 -1.94 -10.08 -7.19
CA GLY A 116 -3.12 -9.29 -6.85
C GLY A 116 -4.21 -10.07 -6.13
N SER A 117 -3.94 -11.30 -5.68
CA SER A 117 -4.88 -12.16 -4.95
C SER A 117 -4.93 -11.83 -3.45
N TYR A 118 -3.90 -11.18 -2.93
CA TYR A 118 -3.73 -10.88 -1.51
C TYR A 118 -3.44 -9.41 -1.28
N LEU A 119 -3.95 -8.90 -0.15
CA LEU A 119 -3.66 -7.56 0.34
C LEU A 119 -3.16 -7.67 1.78
N GLY A 120 -1.90 -7.31 1.98
CA GLY A 120 -1.30 -7.15 3.30
C GLY A 120 -1.64 -5.78 3.87
N ILE A 121 -2.09 -5.73 5.12
CA ILE A 121 -2.37 -4.50 5.85
C ILE A 121 -1.67 -4.55 7.20
N GLY A 122 -0.96 -3.46 7.55
CA GLY A 122 -0.14 -3.39 8.75
C GLY A 122 -0.48 -2.19 9.63
N GLY A 123 -0.72 -2.45 10.91
CA GLY A 123 -0.96 -1.46 11.96
C GLY A 123 -0.30 -1.88 13.26
N SER A 124 -1.07 -2.37 14.24
CA SER A 124 -0.54 -3.02 15.46
C SER A 124 -0.02 -4.43 15.18
N ASP A 125 -0.76 -5.18 14.37
CA ASP A 125 -0.38 -6.48 13.80
C ASP A 125 -0.23 -6.34 12.28
N ALA A 126 0.01 -7.46 11.59
CA ALA A 126 -0.11 -7.53 10.14
C ALA A 126 -1.19 -8.56 9.77
N ARG A 127 -2.08 -8.18 8.86
CA ARG A 127 -3.19 -9.02 8.39
C ARG A 127 -3.13 -9.18 6.89
N VAL A 128 -3.40 -10.39 6.43
CA VAL A 128 -3.52 -10.71 5.01
C VAL A 128 -4.99 -10.92 4.68
N TYR A 129 -5.45 -10.17 3.69
CA TYR A 129 -6.79 -10.19 3.14
C TYR A 129 -6.79 -10.91 1.79
N GLN A 130 -7.86 -11.65 1.52
CA GLN A 130 -8.10 -12.24 0.21
C GLN A 130 -8.80 -11.22 -0.71
N ALA A 131 -8.10 -10.75 -1.75
CA ALA A 131 -8.50 -9.66 -2.63
C ALA A 131 -9.29 -10.10 -3.88
N ASP A 132 -9.12 -11.36 -4.31
CA ASP A 132 -9.85 -11.95 -5.45
C ASP A 132 -11.35 -12.18 -5.17
N LYS A 133 -11.76 -12.11 -3.90
CA LYS A 133 -13.15 -12.27 -3.45
C LYS A 133 -13.77 -10.94 -3.04
N ALA A 134 -15.07 -10.80 -3.33
CA ALA A 134 -15.83 -9.59 -3.03
C ALA A 134 -15.92 -9.24 -1.53
N GLU A 135 -15.72 -10.23 -0.65
CA GLU A 135 -15.88 -10.06 0.80
C GLU A 135 -14.66 -9.47 1.49
N TRP A 136 -13.46 -9.54 0.88
CA TRP A 136 -12.21 -9.09 1.51
C TRP A 136 -12.04 -9.71 2.91
N ASN A 137 -12.08 -11.04 2.97
CA ASN A 137 -11.96 -11.78 4.23
C ASN A 137 -10.50 -11.81 4.70
N ILE A 138 -10.30 -11.70 6.00
CA ILE A 138 -8.99 -11.94 6.62
C ILE A 138 -8.72 -13.44 6.55
N ILE A 139 -7.60 -13.82 5.92
CA ILE A 139 -7.17 -15.23 5.84
C ILE A 139 -6.04 -15.55 6.82
N ARG A 140 -5.32 -14.52 7.27
CA ARG A 140 -4.22 -14.67 8.21
C ARG A 140 -4.02 -13.41 9.02
N THR A 141 -3.88 -13.58 10.33
CA THR A 141 -3.37 -12.55 11.24
C THR A 141 -2.00 -13.01 11.68
N LEU A 142 -0.97 -12.26 11.29
CA LEU A 142 0.39 -12.50 11.73
C LEU A 142 0.50 -11.96 13.17
N PRO A 143 1.10 -12.74 14.08
CA PRO A 143 1.02 -12.48 15.51
C PRO A 143 1.50 -11.09 15.86
N ASP A 144 0.86 -10.56 16.90
CA ASP A 144 1.00 -9.21 17.38
C ASP A 144 2.48 -8.80 17.52
N LEU A 145 2.84 -7.75 16.79
CA LEU A 145 4.16 -7.12 16.86
C LEU A 145 4.15 -5.94 17.85
N SER A 146 3.03 -5.71 18.54
CA SER A 146 2.75 -4.56 19.41
C SER A 146 3.47 -4.55 20.76
N GLY A 147 4.51 -5.36 20.96
CA GLY A 147 5.53 -5.03 21.94
C GLY A 147 6.28 -3.78 21.48
N THR A 148 5.61 -2.61 21.56
CA THR A 148 5.94 -1.25 21.06
C THR A 148 6.15 -1.08 19.55
N GLY A 149 6.10 -2.16 18.76
CA GLY A 149 6.44 -2.16 17.34
C GLY A 149 5.25 -2.06 16.40
N LYS A 150 4.79 -0.85 16.07
CA LYS A 150 3.87 -0.63 14.95
C LYS A 150 4.49 -1.17 13.66
N VAL A 151 3.74 -1.91 12.85
CA VAL A 151 4.18 -2.33 11.52
C VAL A 151 4.52 -1.08 10.71
N THR A 152 5.69 -1.04 10.10
CA THR A 152 6.18 0.09 9.31
C THR A 152 6.21 -0.22 7.82
N SER A 153 6.35 -1.48 7.46
CA SER A 153 6.42 -1.92 6.07
C SER A 153 5.96 -3.37 5.92
N LEU A 154 5.36 -3.64 4.77
CA LEU A 154 4.99 -4.96 4.29
C LEU A 154 5.58 -5.12 2.88
N LYS A 155 6.17 -6.30 2.64
CA LYS A 155 6.69 -6.76 1.34
C LYS A 155 6.30 -8.21 1.10
N PHE A 156 5.47 -8.50 0.09
CA PHE A 156 5.27 -9.86 -0.40
C PHE A 156 6.47 -10.34 -1.21
N GLY A 157 6.80 -11.62 -1.09
CA GLY A 157 7.68 -12.32 -2.01
C GLY A 157 7.05 -12.39 -3.41
N ALA A 158 7.89 -12.53 -4.45
CA ALA A 158 7.42 -12.56 -5.83
C ALA A 158 6.48 -13.73 -6.14
N ASP A 159 6.59 -14.81 -5.38
CA ASP A 159 5.72 -15.99 -5.42
C ASP A 159 4.51 -15.90 -4.48
N ALA A 160 4.36 -14.77 -3.77
CA ALA A 160 3.40 -14.53 -2.69
C ALA A 160 3.47 -15.52 -1.52
N ASN A 161 4.38 -16.51 -1.52
CA ASN A 161 4.49 -17.51 -0.46
C ASN A 161 5.00 -16.92 0.84
N TYR A 162 5.79 -15.85 0.75
CA TYR A 162 6.34 -15.18 1.91
C TYR A 162 5.85 -13.75 2.01
N ILE A 163 5.70 -13.27 3.24
CA ILE A 163 5.52 -11.85 3.54
C ILE A 163 6.55 -11.43 4.57
N VAL A 164 7.24 -10.33 4.25
CA VAL A 164 8.19 -9.67 5.12
C VAL A 164 7.50 -8.52 5.82
N VAL A 165 7.61 -8.50 7.15
CA VAL A 165 7.04 -7.45 7.99
C VAL A 165 8.15 -6.73 8.71
N GLY A 166 8.28 -5.43 8.43
CA GLY A 166 9.14 -4.52 9.18
C GLY A 166 8.36 -3.87 10.33
N SER A 167 8.98 -3.77 11.50
CA SER A 167 8.40 -3.17 12.70
C SER A 167 9.39 -2.19 13.35
N MET A 168 8.87 -1.24 14.14
CA MET A 168 9.68 -0.26 14.89
C MET A 168 10.57 -0.87 15.97
N VAL A 169 10.36 -2.14 16.33
CA VAL A 169 11.33 -2.92 17.11
C VAL A 169 12.14 -3.75 16.14
N TYR A 170 13.47 -3.79 16.32
CA TYR A 170 14.56 -4.26 15.44
C TYR A 170 14.43 -5.64 14.72
N ASN A 171 13.24 -6.23 14.62
CA ASN A 171 12.96 -7.51 14.01
C ASN A 171 12.22 -7.33 12.69
N LEU A 172 12.91 -7.63 11.59
CA LEU A 172 12.28 -8.03 10.34
C LEU A 172 11.82 -9.48 10.50
N ARG A 173 10.55 -9.77 10.19
CA ARG A 173 10.01 -11.15 10.25
C ARG A 173 9.54 -11.59 8.87
N ILE A 174 9.79 -12.86 8.55
CA ILE A 174 9.36 -13.51 7.32
C ILE A 174 8.32 -14.56 7.71
N PHE A 175 7.16 -14.54 7.07
CA PHE A 175 6.09 -15.49 7.32
C PHE A 175 5.71 -16.21 6.02
N GLY A 176 5.56 -17.53 6.06
CA GLY A 176 5.00 -18.33 4.96
C GLY A 176 3.47 -18.28 4.90
N LEU A 177 2.88 -18.49 3.72
CA LEU A 177 1.45 -18.74 3.53
C LEU A 177 1.07 -20.15 4.05
N PRO A 178 -0.20 -20.39 4.44
CA PRO A 178 -0.65 -21.72 4.85
C PRO A 178 -0.68 -22.67 3.64
N GLY A 179 0.40 -23.42 3.51
CA GLY A 179 0.59 -24.53 2.58
C GLY A 179 1.77 -25.41 3.01
N ASP A 180 2.74 -24.82 3.72
CA ASP A 180 3.98 -25.49 4.14
C ASP A 180 3.99 -25.98 5.60
N GLU A 181 2.87 -25.91 6.33
CA GLU A 181 2.73 -26.59 7.63
C GLU A 181 2.38 -28.09 7.44
N GLN A 182 3.10 -28.78 6.56
CA GLN A 182 3.17 -30.24 6.57
C GLN A 182 4.60 -30.72 6.79
N MET A 183 4.75 -31.42 7.92
CA MET A 183 5.82 -32.33 8.33
C MET A 183 7.04 -31.70 9.00
N ASP A 184 6.95 -31.57 10.33
CA ASP A 184 7.98 -32.15 11.20
C ASP A 184 7.28 -33.12 12.17
N VAL A 185 7.49 -34.42 11.95
CA VAL A 185 7.26 -35.51 12.92
C VAL A 185 8.62 -35.96 13.43
#